data_AF-A0A932N867-F1
#
_entry.id   AF-A0A932N867-F1
#
_cell.length_a   1.000
_cell.length_b   1.000
_cell.length_c   1.000
_cell.angle_alpha   90.00
_cell.angle_beta   90.00
_cell.angle_gamma   90.00
#
_symmetry.space_group_name_H-M   'P 1'
#
loop_
_entity.id
_entity.type
_entity.pdbx_description
1 polymer ?
#
loop_
_entity_poly.entity_id
_entity_poly.type
_entity_poly.pdbx_seq_one_letter_code
_entity_poly.pdbx_strand_id
1 'polypeptide(L)'
;GRVLAAGLRNVNAPRDVMKESIEEAGGAAAHELERFLTTLGTIASLAPLMGLFGTVVGMIEIFGSQNSQGTNPAQLAHGISVALYNTGFGLAIAMPALVFYRHFRALVNGFVVDMEQQAVKFVDIVHGARK
;
A
#
# COMPACT_ATOMS: atom_id res chain seq x y z
N GLY A 1 24.94 1.61 3.74
CA GLY A 1 23.69 0.93 3.37
C GLY A 1 23.93 -0.56 3.29
N ARG A 2 22.96 -1.39 3.71
CA ARG A 2 23.09 -2.86 3.77
C ARG A 2 23.48 -3.47 2.40
N VAL A 3 23.01 -2.87 1.31
CA VAL A 3 23.28 -3.29 -0.08
C VAL A 3 24.72 -3.03 -0.53
N LEU A 4 25.23 -1.82 -0.33
CA LEU A 4 26.63 -1.50 -0.60
C LEU A 4 27.59 -2.30 0.32
N ALA A 5 27.18 -2.57 1.57
CA ALA A 5 27.96 -3.40 2.48
C ALA A 5 28.02 -4.87 2.03
N ALA A 6 26.95 -5.41 1.45
CA ALA A 6 26.93 -6.74 0.83
C ALA A 6 27.90 -6.81 -0.35
N GLY A 7 27.88 -5.78 -1.23
CA GLY A 7 28.85 -5.66 -2.32
C GLY A 7 30.30 -5.57 -1.84
N LEU A 8 30.58 -4.77 -0.81
CA LEU A 8 31.93 -4.63 -0.24
C LEU A 8 32.46 -5.93 0.38
N ARG A 9 31.59 -6.73 1.01
CA ARG A 9 31.97 -8.04 1.56
C ARG A 9 32.38 -9.04 0.48
N ASN A 10 31.80 -8.92 -0.71
CA ASN A 10 32.07 -9.79 -1.85
C ASN A 10 32.96 -9.13 -2.92
N VAL A 11 33.76 -8.12 -2.54
CA VAL A 11 34.65 -7.39 -3.46
C VAL A 11 35.67 -8.27 -4.17
N ASN A 12 36.12 -9.35 -3.51
CA ASN A 12 37.07 -10.31 -4.06
C ASN A 12 36.39 -11.46 -4.83
N ALA A 13 35.06 -11.50 -4.84
CA ALA A 13 34.31 -12.54 -5.54
C ALA A 13 34.21 -12.24 -7.04
N PRO A 14 33.92 -13.26 -7.88
CA PRO A 14 33.56 -13.04 -9.27
C PRO A 14 32.39 -12.06 -9.41
N ARG A 15 32.34 -11.33 -10.53
CA ARG A 15 31.30 -10.32 -10.83
C ARG A 15 29.88 -10.84 -10.58
N ASP A 16 29.61 -12.08 -10.99
CA ASP A 16 28.29 -12.68 -10.89
C ASP A 16 27.87 -12.93 -9.43
N VAL A 17 28.78 -13.43 -8.59
CA VAL A 17 28.55 -13.65 -7.16
C VAL A 17 28.36 -12.34 -6.41
N MET A 18 29.17 -11.33 -6.75
CA MET A 18 29.03 -9.98 -6.19
C MET A 18 27.68 -9.38 -6.56
N LYS A 19 27.30 -9.47 -7.84
CA LYS A 19 26.01 -8.98 -8.35
C LYS A 19 24.84 -9.68 -7.65
N GLU A 20 24.86 -11.00 -7.55
CA GLU A 20 23.83 -11.80 -6.86
C GLU A 20 23.68 -11.38 -5.40
N SER A 21 24.78 -11.19 -4.67
CA SER A 21 24.73 -10.76 -3.26
C SER A 21 24.16 -9.35 -3.06
N ILE A 22 24.38 -8.47 -4.04
CA ILE A 22 23.84 -7.11 -4.04
C ILE A 22 22.36 -7.13 -4.39
N GLU A 23 21.94 -7.94 -5.36
CA GLU A 23 20.53 -8.16 -5.72
C GLU A 23 19.74 -8.76 -4.55
N GLU A 24 20.29 -9.75 -3.84
CA GLU A 24 19.66 -10.35 -2.67
C GLU A 24 19.46 -9.32 -1.54
N ALA A 25 20.52 -8.57 -1.20
CA ALA A 25 20.44 -7.50 -0.21
C ALA A 25 19.50 -6.37 -0.63
N GLY A 26 19.43 -6.08 -1.94
CA GLY A 26 18.52 -5.12 -2.54
C GLY A 26 17.06 -5.55 -2.44
N GLY A 27 16.77 -6.80 -2.79
CA GLY A 27 15.44 -7.38 -2.65
C GLY A 27 14.95 -7.38 -1.21
N ALA A 28 15.82 -7.73 -0.24
CA ALA A 28 15.49 -7.67 1.18
C ALA A 28 15.17 -6.23 1.65
N ALA A 29 15.95 -5.24 1.20
CA ALA A 29 15.70 -3.84 1.54
C ALA A 29 14.40 -3.31 0.89
N ALA A 30 14.14 -3.66 -0.37
CA ALA A 30 12.91 -3.33 -1.07
C ALA A 30 11.69 -3.90 -0.35
N HIS A 31 11.76 -5.18 0.05
CA HIS A 31 10.70 -5.84 0.79
C HIS A 31 10.40 -5.16 2.14
N GLU A 32 11.44 -4.73 2.87
CA GLU A 32 11.27 -3.99 4.13
C GLU A 32 10.58 -2.64 3.92
N LEU A 33 10.90 -1.94 2.83
CA LEU A 33 10.25 -0.68 2.45
C LEU A 33 8.79 -0.86 2.00
N GLU A 34 8.46 -1.96 1.32
CA GLU A 34 7.11 -2.24 0.83
C GLU A 34 6.16 -2.78 1.91
N ARG A 35 6.67 -3.34 3.01
CA ARG A 35 5.86 -4.05 4.02
C ARG A 35 4.66 -3.25 4.52
N PHE A 36 4.81 -1.95 4.78
CA PHE A 36 3.72 -1.10 5.26
C PHE A 36 2.81 -0.57 4.13
N LEU A 37 3.32 -0.53 2.89
CA LEU A 37 2.54 -0.09 1.73
C LEU A 37 1.43 -1.09 1.41
N THR A 38 1.71 -2.39 1.53
CA THR A 38 0.71 -3.43 1.33
C THR A 38 -0.51 -3.23 2.23
N THR A 39 -0.28 -2.99 3.53
CA THR A 39 -1.36 -2.73 4.49
C THR A 39 -2.13 -1.45 4.15
N LEU A 40 -1.44 -0.38 3.74
CA LEU A 40 -2.07 0.88 3.34
C LEU A 40 -2.95 0.69 2.10
N GLY A 41 -2.48 -0.09 1.12
CA GLY A 41 -3.26 -0.47 -0.06
C GLY A 41 -4.51 -1.29 0.30
N THR A 42 -4.39 -2.21 1.25
CA THR A 42 -5.53 -2.98 1.78
C THR A 42 -6.56 -2.09 2.47
N ILE A 43 -6.13 -1.11 3.27
CA ILE A 43 -7.05 -0.16 3.91
C ILE A 43 -7.78 0.68 2.85
N ALA A 44 -7.05 1.15 1.83
CA ALA A 44 -7.62 1.93 0.74
C ALA A 44 -8.69 1.17 -0.04
N SER A 45 -8.55 -0.15 -0.21
CA SER A 45 -9.54 -0.99 -0.91
C SER A 45 -10.68 -1.46 -0.01
N LEU A 46 -10.44 -1.70 1.29
CA LEU A 46 -11.45 -2.17 2.23
C LEU A 46 -12.35 -1.05 2.77
N ALA A 47 -11.84 0.17 2.95
CA ALA A 47 -12.61 1.28 3.54
C ALA A 47 -13.95 1.57 2.82
N PRO A 48 -14.03 1.58 1.47
CA PRO A 48 -15.31 1.77 0.77
C PRO A 48 -16.27 0.58 0.98
N LEU A 49 -15.73 -0.64 1.00
CA LEU A 49 -16.52 -1.85 1.24
C LEU A 49 -17.11 -1.86 2.65
N MET A 50 -16.36 -1.37 3.64
CA MET A 50 -16.84 -1.18 5.01
C MET A 50 -17.96 -0.12 5.09
N GLY A 51 -17.81 0.99 4.35
CA GLY A 51 -18.86 2.01 4.26
C GLY A 51 -20.15 1.47 3.63
N LEU A 52 -20.02 0.71 2.54
CA LEU A 52 -21.14 0.02 1.89
C LEU A 52 -21.78 -1.02 2.82
N PHE A 53 -20.99 -1.78 3.55
CA PHE A 53 -21.51 -2.71 4.55
C PHE A 53 -22.33 -1.98 5.62
N GLY A 54 -21.84 -0.84 6.10
CA GLY A 54 -22.58 0.00 7.05
C GLY A 54 -23.92 0.52 6.51
N THR A 55 -24.04 0.71 5.19
CA THR A 55 -25.35 1.09 4.60
C THR A 55 -26.31 -0.08 4.57
N VAL A 56 -25.83 -1.28 4.24
CA VAL A 56 -26.63 -2.51 4.24
C VAL A 56 -27.18 -2.77 5.65
N VAL A 57 -26.32 -2.68 6.68
CA VAL A 57 -26.75 -2.85 8.08
C VAL A 57 -27.80 -1.80 8.46
N GLY A 58 -27.56 -0.52 8.16
CA GLY A 58 -28.53 0.54 8.46
C GLY A 58 -29.88 0.33 7.78
N MET A 59 -29.89 -0.10 6.51
CA MET A 59 -31.14 -0.42 5.81
C MET A 59 -31.87 -1.61 6.43
N ILE A 60 -31.16 -2.64 6.89
CA ILE A 60 -31.77 -3.79 7.59
C ILE A 60 -32.45 -3.33 8.88
N GLU A 61 -31.82 -2.47 9.67
CA GLU A 61 -32.41 -1.93 10.91
C GLU A 61 -33.67 -1.08 10.62
N ILE A 62 -33.62 -0.23 9.60
CA ILE A 62 -34.76 0.61 9.20
C ILE A 62 -35.94 -0.27 8.81
N PHE A 63 -35.73 -1.25 7.91
CA PHE A 63 -36.80 -2.12 7.46
C PHE A 63 -37.28 -3.09 8.53
N GLY A 64 -36.40 -3.56 9.43
CA GLY A 64 -36.75 -4.45 10.54
C GLY A 64 -37.53 -3.77 11.66
N SER A 65 -37.37 -2.46 11.85
CA SER A 65 -38.08 -1.67 12.87
C SER A 65 -39.51 -1.28 12.47
N GLN A 66 -39.94 -1.59 11.24
CA GLN A 66 -41.27 -1.23 10.75
C GLN A 66 -42.34 -2.18 11.29
N ASN A 67 -43.08 -1.73 12.30
CA ASN A 67 -44.26 -2.42 12.81
C ASN A 67 -45.49 -2.15 11.94
N SER A 68 -46.50 -3.02 12.03
CA SER A 68 -47.76 -3.02 11.27
C SER A 68 -48.63 -1.76 11.41
N GLN A 69 -48.22 -0.76 12.21
CA GLN A 69 -48.97 0.47 12.48
C GLN A 69 -48.69 1.63 11.49
N GLY A 70 -47.90 1.37 10.45
CA GLY A 70 -47.71 2.31 9.35
C GLY A 70 -46.34 2.97 9.33
N THR A 71 -45.89 3.26 8.11
CA THR A 71 -44.62 3.89 7.77
C THR A 71 -44.64 5.35 8.19
N ASN A 72 -43.72 5.81 9.05
CA ASN A 72 -43.45 7.26 9.18
C ASN A 72 -42.42 7.68 8.12
N PRO A 73 -42.83 8.40 7.05
CA PRO A 73 -41.92 8.70 5.93
C PRO A 73 -40.71 9.53 6.35
N ALA A 74 -40.86 10.37 7.38
CA ALA A 74 -39.76 11.19 7.89
C ALA A 74 -38.67 10.34 8.56
N GLN A 75 -39.05 9.29 9.28
CA GLN A 75 -38.11 8.38 9.94
C GLN A 75 -37.34 7.54 8.92
N LEU A 76 -38.02 7.07 7.88
CA LEU A 76 -37.40 6.33 6.78
C LEU A 76 -36.41 7.22 6.00
N ALA A 77 -36.80 8.46 5.68
CA ALA A 77 -35.91 9.42 5.04
C ALA A 77 -34.66 9.72 5.90
N HIS A 78 -34.83 9.86 7.21
CA HIS A 78 -33.70 10.06 8.13
C HIS A 78 -32.75 8.85 8.12
N GLY A 79 -33.27 7.63 8.21
CA GLY A 79 -32.46 6.42 8.18
C GLY A 79 -31.67 6.24 6.88
N ILE A 80 -32.27 6.55 5.72
CA ILE A 80 -31.56 6.54 4.44
C ILE A 80 -30.41 7.55 4.46
N SER A 81 -30.60 8.74 5.04
CA SER A 81 -29.54 9.73 5.15
C SER A 81 -28.36 9.22 5.99
N VAL A 82 -28.63 8.55 7.11
CA VAL A 82 -27.62 7.93 7.98
C VAL A 82 -26.87 6.83 7.23
N ALA A 83 -27.58 5.99 6.47
CA ALA A 83 -26.95 4.98 5.62
C ALA A 83 -25.99 5.64 4.60
N LEU A 84 -26.39 6.73 3.94
CA LEU A 84 -25.52 7.43 3.00
C LEU A 84 -24.27 8.04 3.66
N TYR A 85 -24.37 8.50 4.91
CA TYR A 85 -23.19 8.97 5.66
C TYR A 85 -22.16 7.85 5.85
N ASN A 86 -22.57 6.60 6.09
CA ASN A 86 -21.65 5.47 6.24
C ASN A 86 -20.81 5.25 4.96
N THR A 87 -21.42 5.36 3.76
CA THR A 87 -20.67 5.35 2.50
C THR A 87 -19.71 6.53 2.39
N GLY A 88 -20.18 7.73 2.76
CA GLY A 88 -19.38 8.94 2.73
C GLY A 88 -18.12 8.81 3.58
N PHE A 89 -18.23 8.26 4.79
CA PHE A 89 -17.09 8.01 5.67
C PHE A 89 -16.12 6.96 5.11
N GLY A 90 -16.64 5.87 4.52
CA GLY A 90 -15.80 4.87 3.86
C GLY A 90 -14.96 5.47 2.73
N LEU A 91 -15.55 6.34 1.92
CA LEU A 91 -14.84 7.07 0.86
C LEU A 91 -13.87 8.13 1.41
N ALA A 92 -14.24 8.83 2.48
CA ALA A 92 -13.39 9.83 3.13
C ALA A 92 -12.10 9.23 3.68
N ILE A 93 -12.12 7.96 4.10
CA ILE A 93 -10.92 7.22 4.54
C ILE A 93 -10.15 6.64 3.35
N ALA A 94 -10.87 6.08 2.36
CA ALA A 94 -10.24 5.47 1.18
C ALA A 94 -9.45 6.45 0.32
N MET A 95 -9.98 7.66 0.09
CA MET A 95 -9.36 8.64 -0.80
C MET A 95 -7.95 9.04 -0.33
N PRO A 96 -7.75 9.51 0.92
CA PRO A 96 -6.40 9.79 1.43
C PRO A 96 -5.51 8.56 1.45
N ALA A 97 -6.02 7.40 1.91
CA ALA A 97 -5.23 6.17 1.97
C ALA A 97 -4.70 5.76 0.59
N LEU A 98 -5.51 5.89 -0.46
CA LEU A 98 -5.11 5.59 -1.83
C LEU A 98 -4.05 6.58 -2.36
N VAL A 99 -4.20 7.88 -2.06
CA VAL A 99 -3.22 8.91 -2.44
C VAL A 99 -1.87 8.63 -1.79
N PHE A 100 -1.85 8.40 -0.47
CA PHE A 100 -0.62 8.08 0.24
C PHE A 100 0.00 6.76 -0.23
N TYR A 101 -0.80 5.72 -0.44
CA TYR A 101 -0.32 4.45 -0.98
C TYR A 101 0.40 4.64 -2.31
N ARG A 102 -0.21 5.38 -3.25
CA ARG A 102 0.40 5.66 -4.55
C ARG A 102 1.68 6.50 -4.42
N HIS A 103 1.67 7.51 -3.56
CA HIS A 103 2.82 8.39 -3.36
C HIS A 103 4.02 7.64 -2.77
N PHE A 104 3.83 6.90 -1.67
CA PHE A 104 4.92 6.16 -1.05
C PHE A 104 5.39 4.99 -1.90
N ARG A 105 4.49 4.33 -2.65
CA ARG A 105 4.90 3.30 -3.61
C ARG A 105 5.80 3.87 -4.72
N ALA A 106 5.51 5.07 -5.22
CA ALA A 106 6.37 5.74 -6.19
C ALA A 106 7.74 6.09 -5.59
N LEU A 107 7.78 6.55 -4.34
CA LEU A 107 9.02 6.83 -3.61
C LEU A 107 9.88 5.57 -3.41
N VAL A 108 9.28 4.49 -2.93
CA VAL A 108 9.99 3.21 -2.72
C VAL A 108 10.55 2.68 -4.03
N ASN A 109 9.76 2.69 -5.11
CA ASN A 109 10.24 2.31 -6.44
C ASN A 109 11.42 3.19 -6.89
N GLY A 110 11.38 4.49 -6.64
CA GLY A 110 12.49 5.39 -6.91
C GLY A 110 13.76 4.97 -6.17
N PHE A 111 13.66 4.68 -4.87
CA PHE A 111 14.80 4.21 -4.08
C PHE A 111 15.35 2.86 -4.54
N VAL A 112 14.49 1.93 -4.97
CA VAL A 112 14.93 0.64 -5.52
C VAL A 112 15.73 0.85 -6.81
N VAL A 113 15.22 1.67 -7.74
CA VAL A 113 15.93 1.99 -8.99
C VAL A 113 17.27 2.68 -8.71
N ASP A 114 17.31 3.64 -7.80
CA ASP A 114 18.57 4.34 -7.44
C ASP A 114 19.58 3.35 -6.87
N MET A 115 19.13 2.43 -6.01
CA MET A 115 19.98 1.41 -5.39
C MET A 115 20.54 0.42 -6.43
N GLU A 116 19.72 -0.02 -7.39
CA GLU A 116 20.16 -0.86 -8.52
C GLU A 116 21.20 -0.14 -9.39
N GLN A 117 21.00 1.14 -9.69
CA GLN A 117 21.97 1.92 -10.46
C GLN A 117 23.30 2.07 -9.73
N GLN A 118 23.27 2.33 -8.41
CA GLN A 118 24.49 2.43 -7.60
C GLN A 118 25.20 1.08 -7.49
N ALA A 119 24.45 -0.01 -7.36
CA ALA A 119 24.96 -1.37 -7.38
C ALA A 119 25.72 -1.69 -8.67
N VAL A 120 25.12 -1.41 -9.83
CA VAL A 120 25.76 -1.64 -11.13
C VAL A 120 27.05 -0.82 -11.26
N LYS A 121 27.00 0.48 -10.93
CA LYS A 121 28.20 1.34 -10.95
C LYS A 121 29.30 0.81 -10.05
N PHE A 122 28.94 0.33 -8.86
CA PHE A 122 29.91 -0.21 -7.90
C PHE A 122 30.59 -1.46 -8.43
N VAL A 123 29.84 -2.41 -9.01
CA VAL A 123 30.38 -3.61 -9.64
C VAL A 123 31.30 -3.26 -10.82
N ASP A 124 30.90 -2.31 -11.68
CA ASP A 124 31.71 -1.91 -12.84
C ASP A 124 33.04 -1.25 -12.45
N ILE A 125 33.07 -0.50 -11.34
CA ILE A 125 34.29 0.12 -10.80
C ILE A 125 35.22 -0.94 -10.20
N VAL A 126 34.67 -1.88 -9.43
CA VAL A 126 35.46 -2.94 -8.76
C VAL A 126 36.05 -3.94 -9.75
N HIS A 127 35.27 -4.35 -10.76
CA HIS A 127 35.70 -5.33 -11.77
C HIS A 127 36.30 -4.68 -13.03
N GLY A 128 36.56 -3.36 -13.01
CA GLY A 128 37.41 -2.69 -13.99
C GLY A 128 36.85 -2.61 -15.42
N ALA A 129 35.54 -2.50 -15.59
CA ALA A 129 34.92 -2.38 -16.92
C ALA A 129 34.95 -0.95 -17.50
N ARG A 130 35.50 0.04 -16.79
CA ARG A 130 35.87 1.35 -17.33
C ARG A 130 37.37 1.59 -17.24
N LYS A 131 38.07 1.34 -18.34
CA LYS A 131 39.18 2.22 -18.76
C LYS A 131 38.59 3.30 -19.65
#